data_AF-A0A202E8B2-F1
#
_entry.id   AF-A0A202E8B2-F1
#
_cell.length_a   1.000
_cell.length_b   1.000
_cell.length_c   1.000
_cell.angle_alpha   90.00
_cell.angle_beta   90.00
_cell.angle_gamma   90.00
#
_symmetry.space_group_name_H-M   'P 1'
#
loop_
_entity.id
_entity.type
_entity.pdbx_description
1 polymer ?
#
loop_
_entity_poly.entity_id
_entity_poly.type
_entity_poly.pdbx_seq_one_letter_code
_entity_poly.pdbx_strand_id
1 'polypeptide(L)' 'MSVSGLCQICESRPAEERCENCGTLACEQHYERAMGLCADCATQAQPGMGDSESEPNVDTSHDDVDVNRF' A
#
# COMPACT_ATOMS: atom_id res chain seq x y z
N MET A 1 14.59 1.41 24.73
CA MET A 1 13.88 0.21 24.22
C MET A 1 14.40 -0.02 22.81
N SER A 2 15.19 -1.07 22.60
CA SER A 2 16.01 -1.22 21.39
C SER A 2 15.18 -1.71 20.22
N VAL A 3 15.03 -0.85 19.22
CA VAL A 3 14.55 -1.25 17.90
C VAL A 3 15.78 -1.61 17.08
N SER A 4 16.44 -2.73 17.42
CA SER A 4 17.72 -3.14 16.83
C SER A 4 17.51 -4.33 15.90
N GLY A 5 16.86 -4.06 14.76
CA GLY A 5 16.71 -4.99 13.65
C GLY A 5 17.24 -4.36 12.36
N LEU A 6 17.52 -5.19 11.36
CA LEU A 6 17.74 -4.71 10.00
C LEU A 6 16.41 -4.15 9.46
N CYS A 7 16.51 -3.29 8.45
CA CYS A 7 15.36 -2.85 7.68
C CYS A 7 14.63 -4.08 7.16
N GLN A 8 13.36 -4.25 7.53
CA GLN A 8 12.55 -5.41 7.16
C GLN A 8 12.10 -5.39 5.68
N ILE A 9 12.54 -4.38 4.92
CA ILE A 9 12.24 -4.20 3.49
C ILE A 9 13.40 -4.68 2.63
N CYS A 10 14.64 -4.25 2.94
CA CYS A 10 15.83 -4.67 2.17
C CYS A 10 16.74 -5.64 2.91
N GLU A 11 16.53 -5.84 4.21
CA GLU A 11 17.28 -6.76 5.09
C GLU A 11 18.80 -6.59 5.05
N SER A 12 19.27 -5.42 4.60
CA SER A 12 20.68 -5.16 4.30
C SER A 12 21.26 -4.00 5.10
N ARG A 13 20.40 -3.07 5.54
CA ARG A 13 20.78 -1.85 6.28
C ARG A 13 20.12 -1.87 7.65
N PRO A 14 20.73 -1.27 8.69
CA PRO A 14 20.07 -1.12 9.99
C PRO A 14 18.77 -0.32 9.84
N ALA A 15 17.73 -0.72 10.56
CA ALA A 15 16.54 0.10 10.66
C ALA A 15 16.80 1.30 11.58
N GLU A 16 16.29 2.46 11.17
CA GLU A 16 16.43 3.71 11.91
C GLU A 16 15.05 4.19 12.37
N GLU A 17 14.03 3.97 11.54
CA GLU A 17 12.68 4.48 11.74
C GLU A 17 11.67 3.33 11.81
N ARG A 18 10.55 3.56 12.49
CA ARG A 18 9.42 2.64 12.57
C ARG A 18 8.23 3.26 11.87
N CYS A 19 7.65 2.56 10.90
CA CYS A 19 6.42 2.97 10.23
C CYS A 19 5.27 3.13 11.24
N GLU A 20 4.61 4.29 11.24
CA GLU A 20 3.50 4.56 12.16
C GLU A 20 2.20 3.81 11.79
N ASN A 21 2.06 3.37 10.54
CA ASN A 21 0.89 2.63 10.06
C ASN A 21 0.97 1.13 10.37
N CYS A 22 2.07 0.46 10.00
CA CYS A 22 2.19 -0.99 10.10
C CYS A 22 3.23 -1.46 11.14
N GLY A 23 3.98 -0.55 11.76
CA GLY A 23 4.99 -0.88 12.76
C GLY A 23 6.29 -1.47 12.21
N THR A 24 6.46 -1.56 10.89
CA THR A 24 7.66 -2.07 10.20
C THR A 24 8.89 -1.24 10.49
N LEU A 25 10.03 -1.92 10.63
CA LEU A 25 11.34 -1.29 10.78
C LEU A 25 11.97 -0.98 9.43
N ALA A 26 12.18 0.30 9.14
CA ALA A 26 12.70 0.79 7.86
C ALA A 26 14.01 1.57 8.03
N CYS A 27 14.89 1.47 7.04
CA CYS A 27 16.03 2.38 6.92
C CYS A 27 15.59 3.68 6.24
N GLU A 28 16.43 4.71 6.34
CA GLU A 28 16.19 6.04 5.73
C GLU A 28 15.80 6.03 4.24
N GLN A 29 16.19 5.00 3.47
CA GLN A 29 15.84 4.87 2.04
C GLN A 29 14.43 4.34 1.81
N HIS A 30 13.90 3.53 2.74
CA HIS A 30 12.59 2.90 2.61
C HIS A 30 11.58 3.51 3.59
N TYR A 31 11.87 4.70 4.10
CA TYR A 31 11.04 5.43 5.03
C TYR A 31 10.74 6.83 4.49
N GLU A 32 9.46 7.07 4.20
CA GLU A 32 8.97 8.38 3.81
C GLU A 32 8.75 9.27 5.03
N ARG A 33 9.80 10.04 5.33
CA ARG A 33 9.80 11.04 6.40
C ARG A 33 8.68 12.08 6.26
N ALA A 34 8.27 12.39 5.03
CA ALA A 34 7.18 13.33 4.78
C ALA A 34 5.82 12.82 5.29
N MET A 35 5.63 11.49 5.31
CA MET A 35 4.37 10.85 5.69
C MET A 35 4.46 10.10 7.02
N GLY A 36 5.66 9.84 7.53
CA GLY A 36 5.87 8.98 8.71
C GLY A 36 5.69 7.48 8.41
N LEU A 37 5.78 7.09 7.13
CA LEU A 37 5.40 5.76 6.65
C LEU A 37 6.57 5.04 5.98
N CYS A 38 6.56 3.71 5.96
CA CYS A 38 7.46 2.95 5.10
C CYS A 38 7.05 3.09 3.61
N ALA A 39 7.98 2.81 2.69
CA ALA A 39 7.76 2.92 1.25
C ALA A 39 6.51 2.17 0.75
N ASP A 40 6.21 1.01 1.34
CA ASP A 40 5.04 0.19 1.00
C ASP A 40 3.72 0.88 1.39
N CYS A 41 3.65 1.39 2.62
CA CYS A 41 2.51 2.15 3.11
C CYS A 41 2.38 3.52 2.42
N ALA A 42 3.50 4.16 2.09
CA ALA A 42 3.52 5.42 1.36
C ALA A 42 2.94 5.27 -0.04
N THR A 43 3.28 4.17 -0.74
CA THR A 43 2.73 3.85 -2.06
C THR A 43 1.20 3.67 -1.99
N GLN A 44 0.71 2.97 -0.97
CA GLN A 44 -0.74 2.78 -0.75
C GLN A 44 -1.45 4.08 -0.34
N ALA A 45 -0.77 4.98 0.38
CA ALA A 45 -1.30 6.26 0.83
C ALA A 45 -1.32 7.35 -0.27
N GLN A 46 -0.70 7.10 -1.42
CA GLN A 46 -0.75 7.97 -2.60
C GLN A 46 -1.75 7.43 -3.62
N PRO A 47 -3.05 7.80 -3.53
CA PRO A 47 -4.08 7.32 -4.46
C PRO A 47 -4.00 7.98 -5.86
N GLY A 48 -2.81 8.19 -6.44
CA GLY A 48 -2.73 8.95 -7.70
C GLY A 48 -1.42 8.97 -8.48
N MET A 49 -0.48 8.03 -8.29
CA MET A 49 0.73 8.00 -9.14
C MET A 49 1.26 6.60 -9.51
N GLY A 50 0.62 5.51 -9.07
CA GLY A 50 0.79 4.20 -9.68
C GLY A 50 -0.43 3.94 -10.57
N ASP A 51 -0.21 3.54 -11.82
CA ASP A 51 -1.21 2.90 -12.68
C ASP A 51 -2.50 3.71 -12.97
N SER A 52 -2.33 4.83 -13.69
CA SER A 52 -3.30 5.10 -14.76
C SER A 52 -3.10 4.00 -15.80
N GLU A 53 -3.90 2.94 -15.76
CA GLU A 53 -4.28 2.04 -16.88
C GLU A 53 -4.85 0.71 -16.34
N SER A 54 -6.02 0.78 -15.73
CA SER A 54 -7.10 -0.18 -16.01
C SER A 54 -8.32 0.32 -15.29
N GLU A 55 -9.07 1.18 -15.98
CA GLU A 55 -10.49 1.30 -15.70
C GLU A 55 -11.05 -0.13 -15.61
N PRO A 56 -11.65 -0.53 -14.48
CA PRO A 56 -12.42 -1.75 -14.47
C PRO A 56 -13.50 -1.52 -15.53
N ASN A 57 -13.39 -2.26 -16.64
CA ASN A 57 -14.51 -2.40 -17.57
C ASN A 57 -15.57 -3.17 -16.78
N VAL A 58 -16.29 -2.46 -15.93
CA VAL A 58 -17.56 -2.87 -15.38
C VAL A 58 -18.50 -2.76 -16.57
N ASP A 59 -18.48 -3.79 -17.40
CA ASP A 59 -19.64 -4.13 -18.21
C ASP A 59 -20.68 -4.66 -17.23
N THR A 60 -21.28 -3.76 -16.46
CA THR A 60 -22.56 -4.05 -15.84
C THR A 60 -23.59 -3.88 -16.94
N SER A 61 -23.62 -4.87 -17.85
CA SER A 61 -24.82 -5.21 -18.58
C SER A 61 -25.86 -5.63 -17.53
N HIS A 62 -26.55 -4.63 -16.98
CA HIS A 62 -27.86 -4.79 -16.36
C HIS A 62 -28.78 -5.28 -17.47
N ASP A 63 -28.75 -6.58 -17.73
CA ASP A 63 -29.83 -7.22 -18.44
C ASP A 63 -30.92 -7.53 -17.41
N ASP A 64 -31.85 -6.59 -17.31
CA ASP A 64 -33.18 -6.79 -16.78
C ASP A 64 -33.84 -7.99 -17.49
N VAL A 65 -33.63 -9.21 -16.99
CA VAL A 65 -34.41 -10.38 -17.43
C VAL A 65 -35.52 -10.65 -16.42
N ASP A 66 -36.62 -9.99 -16.71
CA ASP A 66 -38.02 -10.22 -16.37
C ASP A 66 -38.36 -11.44 -15.49
N VAL A 67 -39.04 -11.11 -14.39
CA VAL A 67 -39.82 -12.02 -13.56
C VAL A 67 -40.87 -12.74 -14.40
N ASN A 68 -40.60 -13.99 -14.75
CA ASN A 68 -41.64 -14.94 -15.14
C ASN A 68 -41.50 -16.18 -14.24
N ARG A 69 -42.06 -16.15 -13.01
CA ARG A 69 -43.42 -16.62 -12.70
C ARG A 69 -43.82 -17.85 -13.53
N PHE A 70 -43.45 -19.04 -13.05
CA PHE A 70 -44.32 -20.22 -12.96
C PHE A 70 -43.90 -21.07 -11.76
#